data_AF-A0A4S2G2Z4-F1
#
_entry.id   AF-A0A4S2G2Z4-F1
#
_cell.length_a   1.000
_cell.length_b   1.000
_cell.length_c   1.000
_cell.angle_alpha   90.00
_cell.angle_beta   90.00
_cell.angle_gamma   90.00
#
_symmetry.space_group_name_H-M   'P 1'
#
loop_
_entity.id
_entity.type
_entity.pdbx_description
1 polymer ?
#
loop_
_entity_poly.entity_id
_entity_poly.type
_entity_poly.pdbx_seq_one_letter_code
_entity_poly.pdbx_strand_id
1 'polypeptide(L)'
;MKFISASLCRILAVIAIVWTFPGAYGSDYGQLPFDMQEVKAPSIPEYTVSLIDFGATGDGHHDNTEAFQRAFEHLKEKGGGHLNVEPGIWLTGPIALESNTDLHLEHGSILLFSDNRDDYPLFRWDVADNPARECVSPISAFDKHDISITGHGTINGRGEIWRPVKKMKLTDNQWKKLCGGGTLSDDGRIWYPSESIKECTHEKIGGAAPDDDLAWESMREFLRPVM
;
A
#
# COMPACT_ATOMS: atom_id res chain seq x y z
N MET A 1 -21.84 41.81 70.80
CA MET A 1 -21.06 42.78 69.99
C MET A 1 -20.54 42.00 68.78
N LYS A 2 -21.20 42.02 67.61
CA LYS A 2 -20.84 42.81 66.39
C LYS A 2 -19.31 42.93 66.22
N PHE A 3 -18.67 42.44 65.16
CA PHE A 3 -18.89 42.76 63.75
C PHE A 3 -18.43 41.65 62.77
N ILE A 4 -19.15 41.59 61.65
CA ILE A 4 -18.84 40.92 60.39
C ILE A 4 -17.76 41.73 59.65
N SER A 5 -16.79 41.07 59.01
CA SER A 5 -16.08 41.66 57.87
C SER A 5 -15.60 40.56 56.91
N ALA A 6 -16.10 40.65 55.68
CA ALA A 6 -15.73 39.83 54.55
C ALA A 6 -14.44 40.35 53.91
N SER A 7 -13.56 39.45 53.45
CA SER A 7 -12.59 39.76 52.40
C SER A 7 -12.22 38.50 51.63
N LEU A 8 -12.96 38.33 50.53
CA LEU A 8 -12.49 37.98 49.20
C LEU A 8 -11.30 37.01 49.04
N CYS A 9 -11.66 35.76 48.73
CA CYS A 9 -11.28 35.02 47.53
C CYS A 9 -10.12 35.60 46.69
N ARG A 10 -8.97 34.91 46.69
CA ARG A 10 -8.02 34.90 45.56
C ARG A 10 -7.58 33.47 45.29
N ILE A 11 -8.38 32.78 44.49
CA ILE A 11 -7.98 31.54 43.82
C ILE A 11 -6.96 31.93 42.75
N LEU A 12 -5.71 31.52 42.91
CA LEU A 12 -4.69 31.54 41.87
C LEU A 12 -5.08 30.48 40.83
N ALA A 13 -5.79 30.90 39.79
CA ALA A 13 -6.01 30.08 38.60
C ALA A 13 -4.69 30.01 37.83
N VAL A 14 -4.04 28.84 37.88
CA VAL A 14 -2.97 28.47 36.95
C VAL A 14 -3.63 28.24 35.60
N ILE A 15 -3.50 29.20 34.69
CA ILE A 15 -3.93 29.06 33.30
C ILE A 15 -2.97 28.07 32.64
N ALA A 16 -3.39 26.81 32.54
CA ALA A 16 -2.77 25.87 31.61
C ALA A 16 -3.07 26.39 30.20
N ILE A 17 -2.04 26.88 29.52
CA ILE A 17 -2.10 27.14 28.08
C ILE A 17 -2.20 25.76 27.42
N VAL A 18 -3.43 25.32 27.22
CA VAL A 18 -3.74 24.27 26.25
C VAL A 18 -3.37 24.87 24.91
N TRP A 19 -2.25 24.43 24.35
CA TRP A 19 -1.96 24.64 22.95
C TRP A 19 -3.00 23.82 22.18
N THR A 20 -4.17 24.43 21.92
CA THR A 20 -5.03 23.99 20.83
C THR A 20 -4.22 24.22 19.57
N PHE A 21 -3.57 23.16 19.09
CA PHE A 21 -3.20 23.10 17.69
C PHE A 21 -4.48 23.42 16.90
N PRO A 22 -4.51 24.50 16.11
CA PRO A 22 -5.63 24.75 15.21
C PRO A 22 -5.80 23.47 14.40
N GLY A 23 -6.98 22.86 14.50
CA GLY A 23 -7.32 21.67 13.74
C GLY A 23 -6.92 21.90 12.29
N ALA A 24 -6.11 20.99 11.78
CA ALA A 24 -5.73 20.95 10.39
C ALA A 24 -7.00 21.04 9.54
N TYR A 25 -7.07 22.08 8.70
CA TYR A 25 -8.08 22.29 7.65
C TYR A 25 -9.53 22.06 8.08
N GLY A 26 -10.14 23.07 8.71
CA GLY A 26 -11.61 23.17 8.77
C GLY A 26 -12.17 23.07 7.35
N SER A 27 -13.20 22.26 7.18
CA SER A 27 -13.67 21.82 5.87
C SER A 27 -14.25 23.00 5.07
N ASP A 28 -13.53 23.44 4.04
CA ASP A 28 -13.86 24.60 3.19
C ASP A 28 -15.03 24.33 2.22
N TYR A 29 -15.86 23.32 2.50
CA TYR A 29 -17.01 22.94 1.68
C TYR A 29 -18.02 24.08 1.52
N GLY A 30 -17.99 25.09 2.41
CA GLY A 30 -18.86 26.27 2.34
C GLY A 30 -18.44 27.37 1.36
N GLN A 31 -17.21 27.35 0.81
CA GLN A 31 -16.72 28.36 -0.14
C GLN A 31 -16.48 27.83 -1.56
N LEU A 32 -16.88 26.58 -1.83
CA LEU A 32 -16.66 25.98 -3.14
C LEU A 32 -17.57 26.63 -4.21
N PRO A 33 -17.07 26.83 -5.44
CA PRO A 33 -17.88 27.37 -6.54
C PRO A 33 -18.89 26.36 -7.11
N PHE A 34 -19.02 25.19 -6.51
CA PHE A 34 -19.98 24.14 -6.87
C PHE A 34 -20.45 23.40 -5.61
N ASP A 35 -21.66 22.85 -5.69
CA ASP A 35 -22.21 21.98 -4.64
C ASP A 35 -21.54 20.61 -4.70
N MET A 36 -21.06 20.12 -3.56
CA MET A 36 -20.53 18.77 -3.44
C MET A 36 -20.82 18.19 -2.07
N GLN A 37 -21.00 16.88 -2.03
CA GLN A 37 -21.15 16.15 -0.79
C GLN A 37 -19.84 16.21 0.02
N GLU A 38 -19.96 16.42 1.32
CA GLU A 38 -18.83 16.36 2.25
C GLU A 38 -18.18 14.97 2.23
N VAL A 39 -16.87 14.94 2.01
CA VAL A 39 -16.10 13.69 2.05
C VAL A 39 -15.91 13.30 3.51
N LYS A 40 -16.41 12.12 3.88
CA LYS A 40 -16.25 11.58 5.22
C LYS A 40 -15.03 10.68 5.28
N ALA A 41 -14.27 10.79 6.36
CA ALA A 41 -13.24 9.82 6.69
C ALA A 41 -13.89 8.44 6.94
N PRO A 42 -13.17 7.34 6.67
CA PRO A 42 -13.65 6.00 6.96
C PRO A 42 -13.91 5.84 8.47
N SER A 43 -14.97 5.11 8.82
CA SER A 43 -15.33 4.84 10.22
C SER A 43 -14.80 3.47 10.64
N ILE A 44 -13.62 3.45 11.27
CA ILE A 44 -12.98 2.20 11.72
C ILE A 44 -13.33 1.92 13.18
N PRO A 45 -13.73 0.68 13.55
CA PRO A 45 -13.93 0.30 14.95
C PRO A 45 -12.65 0.42 15.79
N GLU A 46 -12.77 0.93 17.01
CA GLU A 46 -11.67 1.02 18.00
C GLU A 46 -11.33 -0.37 18.58
N TYR A 47 -10.75 -1.22 17.73
CA TYR A 47 -10.26 -2.54 18.06
C TYR A 47 -8.92 -2.74 17.36
N THR A 48 -7.87 -3.08 18.08
CA THR A 48 -6.51 -3.18 17.53
C THR A 48 -5.94 -4.56 17.79
N VAL A 49 -5.25 -5.10 16.78
CA VAL A 49 -4.48 -6.34 16.87
C VAL A 49 -3.07 -6.11 16.34
N SER A 50 -2.08 -6.80 16.88
CA SER A 50 -0.70 -6.76 16.38
C SER A 50 -0.51 -7.83 15.30
N LEU A 51 0.24 -7.51 14.24
CA LEU A 51 0.60 -8.48 13.22
C LEU A 51 1.43 -9.66 13.81
N ILE A 52 2.23 -9.40 14.85
CA ILE A 52 3.06 -10.41 15.53
C ILE A 52 2.19 -11.50 16.18
N ASP A 53 0.99 -11.15 16.66
CA ASP A 53 0.06 -12.10 17.28
C ASP A 53 -0.43 -13.18 16.30
N PHE A 54 -0.26 -12.95 14.99
CA PHE A 54 -0.59 -13.88 13.91
C PHE A 54 0.62 -14.66 13.38
N GLY A 55 1.74 -14.63 14.10
CA GLY A 55 2.95 -15.41 13.79
C GLY A 55 3.91 -14.72 12.81
N ALA A 56 3.73 -13.41 12.57
CA ALA A 56 4.61 -12.66 11.70
C ALA A 56 5.99 -12.40 12.33
N THR A 57 7.01 -12.23 11.48
CA THR A 57 8.39 -11.88 11.87
C THR A 57 8.91 -10.74 11.00
N GLY A 58 9.35 -9.66 11.64
CA GLY A 58 9.83 -8.43 10.98
C GLY A 58 11.32 -8.41 10.65
N ASP A 59 11.88 -9.52 10.16
CA ASP A 59 13.32 -9.70 9.86
C ASP A 59 13.71 -9.39 8.40
N GLY A 60 12.73 -9.11 7.53
CA GLY A 60 12.90 -8.85 6.11
C GLY A 60 13.12 -10.10 5.23
N HIS A 61 12.99 -11.29 5.81
CA HIS A 61 13.22 -12.57 5.12
C HIS A 61 12.07 -13.56 5.31
N HIS A 62 11.38 -13.51 6.44
CA HIS A 62 10.21 -14.33 6.72
C HIS A 62 9.02 -13.90 5.86
N ASP A 63 8.39 -14.85 5.18
CA ASP A 63 7.17 -14.59 4.42
C ASP A 63 5.97 -14.43 5.38
N ASN A 64 5.44 -13.22 5.47
CA ASN A 64 4.33 -12.87 6.35
C ASN A 64 2.97 -12.93 5.65
N THR A 65 2.87 -13.43 4.42
CA THR A 65 1.64 -13.42 3.61
C THR A 65 0.47 -14.06 4.37
N GLU A 66 0.67 -15.25 4.93
CA GLU A 66 -0.39 -15.92 5.70
C GLU A 66 -0.72 -15.20 7.02
N ALA A 67 0.26 -14.52 7.63
CA ALA A 67 0.02 -13.76 8.86
C ALA A 67 -0.88 -12.55 8.59
N PHE A 68 -0.65 -11.83 7.49
CA PHE A 68 -1.55 -10.78 7.03
C PHE A 68 -2.96 -11.32 6.72
N GLN A 69 -3.05 -12.45 6.01
CA GLN A 69 -4.34 -13.08 5.71
C GLN A 69 -5.12 -13.42 6.99
N ARG A 70 -4.48 -14.09 7.95
CA ARG A 70 -5.10 -14.43 9.24
C ARG A 70 -5.51 -13.19 10.04
N ALA A 71 -4.70 -12.14 10.01
CA ALA A 71 -4.98 -10.91 10.72
C ALA A 71 -6.23 -10.19 10.17
N PHE A 72 -6.34 -10.05 8.85
CA PHE A 72 -7.52 -9.43 8.23
C PHE A 72 -8.77 -10.31 8.33
N GLU A 73 -8.63 -11.64 8.26
CA GLU A 73 -9.74 -12.57 8.51
C GLU A 73 -10.26 -12.42 9.95
N HIS A 74 -9.37 -12.35 10.94
CA HIS A 74 -9.74 -12.11 12.33
C HIS A 74 -10.41 -10.75 12.52
N LEU A 75 -9.88 -9.67 11.94
CA LEU A 75 -10.50 -8.34 12.02
C LEU A 75 -11.91 -8.34 11.39
N LYS A 76 -12.09 -8.99 10.24
CA LYS A 76 -13.38 -9.17 9.60
C LYS A 76 -14.38 -9.87 10.51
N GLU A 77 -13.97 -10.95 11.19
CA GLU A 77 -14.81 -11.66 12.16
C GLU A 77 -15.20 -10.80 13.37
N LYS A 78 -14.36 -9.83 13.73
CA LYS A 78 -14.64 -8.85 14.81
C LYS A 78 -15.43 -7.63 14.33
N GLY A 79 -15.74 -7.55 13.05
CA GLY A 79 -16.49 -6.44 12.45
C GLY A 79 -15.63 -5.24 12.05
N GLY A 80 -14.31 -5.39 12.06
CA GLY A 80 -13.34 -4.36 11.69
C GLY A 80 -12.32 -4.06 12.79
N GLY A 81 -11.41 -3.13 12.50
CA GLY A 81 -10.39 -2.66 13.41
C GLY A 81 -9.06 -2.34 12.75
N HIS A 82 -8.05 -2.10 13.57
CA HIS A 82 -6.71 -1.70 13.19
C HIS A 82 -5.74 -2.88 13.27
N LEU A 83 -5.08 -3.20 12.17
CA LEU A 83 -3.92 -4.08 12.14
C LEU A 83 -2.66 -3.24 12.33
N ASN A 84 -2.04 -3.38 13.49
CA ASN A 84 -0.77 -2.72 13.80
C ASN A 84 0.41 -3.50 13.24
N VAL A 85 1.28 -2.80 12.52
CA VAL A 85 2.55 -3.33 11.99
C VAL A 85 3.69 -2.59 12.66
N GLU A 86 4.38 -3.27 13.58
CA GLU A 86 5.44 -2.73 14.42
C GLU A 86 6.72 -2.37 13.62
N PRO A 87 7.68 -1.63 14.20
CA PRO A 87 8.96 -1.35 13.55
C PRO A 87 9.71 -2.64 13.20
N GLY A 88 10.16 -2.74 11.95
CA GLY A 88 10.70 -3.97 11.38
C GLY A 88 10.61 -3.98 9.86
N ILE A 89 11.13 -5.03 9.23
CA ILE A 89 11.00 -5.25 7.78
C ILE A 89 10.09 -6.45 7.56
N TRP A 90 8.96 -6.24 6.92
CA TRP A 90 7.88 -7.22 6.80
C TRP A 90 7.78 -7.67 5.35
N LEU A 91 8.44 -8.78 5.01
CA LEU A 91 8.33 -9.39 3.69
C LEU A 91 6.94 -10.03 3.53
N THR A 92 6.24 -9.74 2.44
CA THR A 92 4.91 -10.29 2.16
C THR A 92 4.61 -10.30 0.66
N GLY A 93 3.78 -11.25 0.22
CA GLY A 93 3.05 -11.18 -1.04
C GLY A 93 1.91 -10.16 -0.99
N PRO A 94 0.99 -10.18 -1.98
CA PRO A 94 -0.15 -9.28 -2.02
C PRO A 94 -1.04 -9.34 -0.77
N ILE A 95 -1.55 -8.19 -0.35
CA ILE A 95 -2.49 -8.03 0.77
C ILE A 95 -3.86 -7.65 0.21
N ALA A 96 -4.89 -8.41 0.59
CA ALA A 96 -6.28 -8.07 0.33
C ALA A 96 -6.91 -7.51 1.62
N LEU A 97 -7.33 -6.24 1.58
CA LEU A 97 -7.96 -5.56 2.71
C LEU A 97 -9.45 -5.93 2.81
N GLU A 98 -9.99 -5.85 4.03
CA GLU A 98 -11.39 -6.12 4.35
C GLU A 98 -12.12 -4.84 4.76
N SER A 99 -13.46 -4.84 4.72
CA SER A 99 -14.24 -3.66 5.11
C SER A 99 -14.05 -3.31 6.59
N ASN A 100 -14.14 -2.02 6.92
CA ASN A 100 -13.98 -1.50 8.28
C ASN A 100 -12.58 -1.78 8.87
N THR A 101 -11.54 -1.86 8.04
CA THR A 101 -10.17 -2.16 8.52
C THR A 101 -9.17 -1.04 8.24
N ASP A 102 -8.18 -0.94 9.11
CA ASP A 102 -7.04 -0.05 8.98
C ASP A 102 -5.74 -0.86 8.96
N LEU A 103 -4.89 -0.63 7.96
CA LEU A 103 -3.50 -1.09 7.97
C LEU A 103 -2.61 0.02 8.56
N HIS A 104 -2.27 -0.12 9.83
CA HIS A 104 -1.46 0.87 10.55
C HIS A 104 0.03 0.50 10.52
N LEU A 105 0.82 1.29 9.80
CA LEU A 105 2.26 1.10 9.69
C LEU A 105 3.00 2.01 10.69
N GLU A 106 3.52 1.45 11.78
CA GLU A 106 4.25 2.24 12.77
C GLU A 106 5.52 2.88 12.17
N HIS A 107 6.00 3.96 12.78
CA HIS A 107 7.24 4.60 12.36
C HIS A 107 8.42 3.63 12.45
N GLY A 108 9.10 3.39 11.32
CA GLY A 108 10.21 2.44 11.23
C GLY A 108 9.79 1.03 10.79
N SER A 109 8.50 0.81 10.50
CA SER A 109 8.05 -0.36 9.75
C SER A 109 8.32 -0.17 8.25
N ILE A 110 8.78 -1.23 7.59
CA ILE A 110 8.94 -1.32 6.14
C ILE A 110 8.13 -2.52 5.68
N LEU A 111 7.00 -2.27 5.04
CA LEU A 111 6.25 -3.28 4.32
C LEU A 111 6.96 -3.54 2.99
N LEU A 112 7.61 -4.69 2.89
CA LEU A 112 8.42 -5.09 1.75
C LEU A 112 7.67 -6.14 0.93
N PHE A 113 7.27 -5.78 -0.28
CA PHE A 113 6.58 -6.71 -1.15
C PHE A 113 7.55 -7.72 -1.79
N SER A 114 7.05 -8.92 -2.08
CA SER A 114 7.83 -10.00 -2.68
C SER A 114 8.50 -9.58 -3.98
N ASP A 115 9.72 -10.09 -4.21
CA ASP A 115 10.39 -9.99 -5.49
C ASP A 115 10.14 -11.19 -6.41
N ASN A 116 9.33 -12.15 -5.96
CA ASN A 116 8.87 -13.23 -6.81
C ASN A 116 7.67 -12.76 -7.63
N ARG A 117 7.85 -12.70 -8.95
CA ARG A 117 6.78 -12.30 -9.87
C ARG A 117 5.61 -13.27 -9.85
N ASP A 118 5.81 -14.53 -9.49
CA ASP A 118 4.76 -15.57 -9.42
C ASP A 118 3.74 -15.32 -8.29
N ASP A 119 4.10 -14.52 -7.30
CA ASP A 119 3.20 -14.14 -6.20
C ASP A 119 2.09 -13.17 -6.66
N TYR A 120 2.22 -12.64 -7.90
CA TYR A 120 1.29 -11.70 -8.52
C TYR A 120 0.62 -12.35 -9.74
N PRO A 121 -0.42 -13.19 -9.53
CA PRO A 121 -1.14 -13.82 -10.63
C PRO A 121 -1.96 -12.78 -11.42
N LEU A 122 -2.38 -13.16 -12.63
CA LEU A 122 -3.32 -12.35 -13.40
C LEU A 122 -4.69 -12.33 -12.72
N PHE A 123 -5.20 -11.13 -12.58
CA PHE A 123 -6.54 -10.80 -12.17
C PHE A 123 -7.32 -10.26 -13.37
N ARG A 124 -8.56 -10.74 -13.54
CA ARG A 124 -9.48 -10.25 -14.55
C ARG A 124 -10.55 -9.43 -13.85
N TRP A 125 -10.70 -8.17 -14.26
CA TRP A 125 -11.80 -7.35 -13.82
C TRP A 125 -13.10 -7.83 -14.48
N ASP A 126 -14.14 -8.08 -13.71
CA ASP A 126 -15.45 -8.54 -14.16
C ASP A 126 -16.38 -7.37 -14.57
N VAL A 127 -15.81 -6.26 -15.04
CA VAL A 127 -16.56 -5.06 -15.44
C VAL A 127 -16.61 -4.94 -16.96
N ALA A 128 -17.82 -5.12 -17.49
CA ALA A 128 -18.21 -4.93 -18.89
C ALA A 128 -17.43 -5.79 -19.91
N ASP A 129 -17.68 -5.57 -21.21
CA ASP A 129 -17.01 -6.22 -22.35
C ASP A 129 -15.51 -5.86 -22.48
N ASN A 130 -14.83 -5.53 -21.37
CA ASN A 130 -13.41 -5.25 -21.34
C ASN A 130 -12.63 -6.54 -21.02
N PRO A 131 -11.88 -7.11 -21.98
CA PRO A 131 -11.06 -8.29 -21.75
C PRO A 131 -9.78 -8.01 -20.95
N ALA A 132 -9.52 -6.75 -20.54
CA ALA A 132 -8.28 -6.37 -19.86
C ALA A 132 -8.00 -7.21 -18.60
N ARG A 133 -6.74 -7.61 -18.47
CA ARG A 133 -6.20 -8.29 -17.28
C ARG A 133 -5.01 -7.53 -16.77
N GLU A 134 -4.84 -7.59 -15.46
CA GLU A 134 -3.75 -6.95 -14.74
C GLU A 134 -3.19 -7.96 -13.74
N CYS A 135 -1.95 -7.78 -13.28
CA CYS A 135 -1.50 -8.57 -12.13
C CYS A 135 -2.18 -8.06 -10.86
N VAL A 136 -2.45 -8.95 -9.90
CA VAL A 136 -2.94 -8.56 -8.57
C VAL A 136 -2.06 -7.45 -8.00
N SER A 137 -2.67 -6.35 -7.54
CA SER A 137 -1.96 -5.25 -6.88
C SER A 137 -1.36 -5.69 -5.54
N PRO A 138 -0.21 -5.13 -5.11
CA PRO A 138 0.40 -5.49 -3.83
C PRO A 138 -0.50 -5.20 -2.63
N ILE A 139 -1.34 -4.16 -2.71
CA ILE A 139 -2.44 -3.91 -1.78
C ILE A 139 -3.70 -3.77 -2.62
N SER A 140 -4.75 -4.51 -2.26
CA SER A 140 -6.01 -4.51 -3.01
C SER A 140 -7.21 -4.52 -2.07
N ALA A 141 -8.34 -3.99 -2.56
CA ALA A 141 -9.62 -4.05 -1.89
C ALA A 141 -10.72 -4.04 -2.95
N PHE A 142 -11.47 -5.15 -3.06
CA PHE A 142 -12.54 -5.31 -4.04
C PHE A 142 -13.90 -5.31 -3.34
N ASP A 143 -14.80 -4.42 -3.77
CA ASP A 143 -16.14 -4.24 -3.19
C ASP A 143 -16.12 -4.11 -1.65
N LYS A 144 -15.23 -3.24 -1.16
CA LYS A 144 -15.05 -2.95 0.27
C LYS A 144 -15.35 -1.49 0.57
N HIS A 145 -15.60 -1.20 1.85
CA HIS A 145 -15.87 0.15 2.36
C HIS A 145 -15.16 0.37 3.69
N ASP A 146 -15.01 1.63 4.08
CA ASP A 146 -14.36 2.04 5.34
C ASP A 146 -12.97 1.39 5.52
N ILE A 147 -12.04 1.74 4.62
CA ILE A 147 -10.66 1.25 4.67
C ILE A 147 -9.72 2.44 4.86
N SER A 148 -8.74 2.29 5.73
CA SER A 148 -7.61 3.22 5.82
C SER A 148 -6.25 2.51 5.78
N ILE A 149 -5.23 3.24 5.34
CA ILE A 149 -3.83 2.87 5.48
C ILE A 149 -3.19 4.07 6.18
N THR A 150 -2.70 3.87 7.40
CA THR A 150 -2.28 4.96 8.28
C THR A 150 -0.89 4.71 8.86
N GLY A 151 -0.39 5.70 9.62
CA GLY A 151 0.91 5.64 10.26
C GLY A 151 2.03 6.31 9.45
N HIS A 152 3.26 5.99 9.83
CA HIS A 152 4.49 6.63 9.34
C HIS A 152 5.52 5.62 8.82
N GLY A 153 5.11 4.36 8.61
CA GLY A 153 5.93 3.35 7.97
C GLY A 153 6.10 3.56 6.46
N THR A 154 6.90 2.69 5.85
CA THR A 154 7.21 2.72 4.42
C THR A 154 6.60 1.53 3.71
N ILE A 155 5.98 1.77 2.55
CA ILE A 155 5.53 0.72 1.64
C ILE A 155 6.54 0.63 0.49
N ASN A 156 7.14 -0.55 0.30
CA ASN A 156 8.12 -0.79 -0.74
C ASN A 156 7.65 -1.91 -1.69
N GLY A 157 7.21 -1.51 -2.90
CA GLY A 157 6.70 -2.40 -3.94
C GLY A 157 7.72 -3.16 -4.78
N ARG A 158 9.02 -3.00 -4.51
CA ARG A 158 10.11 -3.65 -5.27
C ARG A 158 9.98 -3.56 -6.80
N GLY A 159 9.70 -2.34 -7.27
CA GLY A 159 9.45 -2.05 -8.69
C GLY A 159 10.62 -2.35 -9.63
N GLU A 160 11.83 -2.59 -9.12
CA GLU A 160 13.05 -2.85 -9.87
C GLU A 160 13.00 -4.16 -10.68
N ILE A 161 12.26 -5.17 -10.23
CA ILE A 161 12.16 -6.46 -10.92
C ILE A 161 11.23 -6.43 -12.14
N TRP A 162 10.46 -5.35 -12.29
CA TRP A 162 9.44 -5.20 -13.34
C TRP A 162 9.86 -4.26 -14.46
N ARG A 163 10.87 -3.42 -14.25
CA ARG A 163 11.18 -2.29 -15.15
C ARG A 163 12.45 -2.51 -15.95
N PRO A 164 12.40 -2.32 -17.29
CA PRO A 164 13.61 -2.27 -18.11
C PRO A 164 14.50 -1.08 -17.72
N VAL A 165 15.82 -1.26 -17.84
CA VAL A 165 16.82 -0.26 -17.47
C VAL A 165 17.73 0.04 -18.66
N LYS A 166 17.89 1.32 -19.00
CA LYS A 166 18.81 1.77 -20.05
C LYS A 166 20.23 1.81 -19.50
N LYS A 167 21.21 1.31 -20.26
CA LYS A 167 22.64 1.29 -19.89
C LYS A 167 23.16 2.64 -19.42
N MET A 168 22.78 3.71 -20.13
CA MET A 168 23.20 5.09 -19.81
C MET A 168 22.75 5.60 -18.43
N LYS A 169 21.85 4.90 -17.74
CA LYS A 169 21.38 5.25 -16.39
C LYS A 169 22.24 4.65 -15.28
N LEU A 170 23.18 3.75 -15.62
CA LEU A 170 23.99 3.02 -14.68
C LEU A 170 25.49 3.23 -14.96
N THR A 171 26.30 3.12 -13.90
CA THR A 171 27.75 2.97 -14.04
C THR A 171 28.09 1.60 -14.65
N ASP A 172 29.28 1.45 -15.23
CA ASP A 172 29.71 0.18 -15.84
C ASP A 172 29.65 -1.01 -14.86
N ASN A 173 29.99 -0.77 -13.59
CA ASN A 173 29.92 -1.80 -12.55
C ASN A 173 28.48 -2.20 -12.22
N GLN A 174 27.57 -1.23 -12.10
CA GLN A 174 26.15 -1.50 -11.88
C GLN A 174 25.52 -2.20 -13.08
N TRP A 175 25.86 -1.77 -14.29
CA TRP A 175 25.41 -2.42 -15.53
C TRP A 175 25.88 -3.87 -15.61
N LYS A 176 27.17 -4.11 -15.35
CA LYS A 176 27.74 -5.47 -15.34
C LYS A 176 27.07 -6.36 -14.30
N LYS A 177 26.76 -5.84 -13.12
CA LYS A 177 26.04 -6.58 -12.08
C LYS A 177 24.62 -6.92 -12.54
N LEU A 178 23.91 -5.95 -13.11
CA LEU A 178 22.53 -6.12 -13.58
C LEU A 178 22.43 -7.16 -14.72
N CYS A 179 23.37 -7.12 -15.67
CA CYS A 179 23.43 -8.08 -16.78
C CYS A 179 23.78 -9.53 -16.34
N GLY A 180 24.03 -9.77 -15.05
CA GLY A 180 24.17 -11.12 -14.50
C GLY A 180 22.87 -11.92 -14.47
N GLY A 181 21.73 -11.26 -14.64
CA GLY A 181 20.41 -11.87 -14.89
C GLY A 181 19.65 -11.14 -15.99
N GLY A 182 18.39 -11.51 -16.23
CA GLY A 182 17.54 -10.89 -17.25
C GLY A 182 18.03 -11.10 -18.69
N THR A 183 17.60 -10.23 -19.60
CA THR A 183 17.94 -10.27 -21.04
C THR A 183 18.27 -8.87 -21.56
N LEU A 184 18.97 -8.79 -22.68
CA LEU A 184 19.36 -7.52 -23.32
C LEU A 184 18.61 -7.29 -24.62
N SER A 185 18.37 -6.02 -24.95
CA SER A 185 18.01 -5.62 -26.31
C SER A 185 19.09 -6.02 -27.31
N ASP A 186 18.69 -6.14 -28.58
CA ASP A 186 19.59 -6.57 -29.66
C ASP A 186 20.77 -5.60 -29.87
N ASP A 187 20.60 -4.31 -29.52
CA ASP A 187 21.66 -3.30 -29.54
C ASP A 187 22.50 -3.23 -28.23
N GLY A 188 22.15 -4.05 -27.23
CA GLY A 188 22.81 -4.13 -25.93
C GLY A 188 22.68 -2.87 -25.06
N ARG A 189 21.74 -1.96 -25.38
CA ARG A 189 21.58 -0.67 -24.67
C ARG A 189 20.49 -0.70 -23.60
N ILE A 190 19.60 -1.68 -23.62
CA ILE A 190 18.50 -1.82 -22.67
C ILE A 190 18.56 -3.21 -22.06
N TRP A 191 18.45 -3.27 -20.74
CA TRP A 191 18.29 -4.49 -19.98
C TRP A 191 16.82 -4.68 -19.63
N TYR A 192 16.34 -5.90 -19.73
CA TYR A 192 14.98 -6.32 -19.39
C TYR A 192 15.04 -7.39 -18.29
N PRO A 193 14.13 -7.37 -17.31
CA PRO A 193 14.09 -8.39 -16.28
C PRO A 193 13.79 -9.81 -16.79
N SER A 194 13.15 -9.95 -17.95
CA SER A 194 12.88 -11.23 -18.60
C SER A 194 12.65 -11.10 -20.11
N GLU A 195 12.67 -12.23 -20.80
CA GLU A 195 12.38 -12.30 -22.24
C GLU A 195 10.94 -11.91 -22.55
N SER A 196 9.95 -12.34 -21.75
CA SER A 196 8.55 -11.93 -21.89
C SER A 196 8.40 -10.39 -21.89
N ILE A 197 9.01 -9.70 -20.93
CA ILE A 197 8.96 -8.22 -20.87
C ILE A 197 9.63 -7.60 -22.11
N LYS A 198 10.73 -8.19 -22.58
CA LYS A 198 11.42 -7.74 -23.79
C LYS A 198 10.52 -7.88 -25.02
N GLU A 199 9.98 -9.08 -25.26
CA GLU A 199 9.11 -9.40 -26.39
C GLU A 199 7.89 -8.45 -26.42
N CYS A 200 7.16 -8.35 -25.32
CA CYS A 200 5.99 -7.46 -25.19
C CYS A 200 6.29 -5.96 -25.33
N THR A 201 7.54 -5.54 -25.09
CA THR A 201 7.95 -4.14 -25.30
C THR A 201 8.29 -3.86 -26.76
N HIS A 202 8.84 -4.84 -27.48
CA HIS A 202 9.24 -4.71 -28.88
C HIS A 202 8.09 -4.93 -29.85
N GLU A 203 7.28 -5.95 -29.59
CA GLU A 203 5.97 -6.07 -30.20
C GLU A 203 5.15 -4.89 -29.70
N LYS A 204 4.81 -3.95 -30.59
CA LYS A 204 3.78 -2.98 -30.28
C LYS A 204 2.50 -3.78 -30.10
N ILE A 205 2.23 -4.29 -28.88
CA ILE A 205 0.96 -4.94 -28.54
C ILE A 205 -0.10 -3.95 -29.01
N GLY A 206 -0.81 -4.33 -30.07
CA GLY A 206 -1.47 -3.41 -30.99
C GLY A 206 -2.75 -2.81 -30.45
N GLY A 207 -2.79 -2.48 -29.16
CA GLY A 207 -3.96 -1.99 -28.43
C GLY A 207 -5.09 -3.02 -28.27
N ALA A 208 -5.09 -4.10 -29.06
CA ALA A 208 -6.05 -5.19 -28.96
C ALA A 208 -5.62 -6.17 -27.88
N ALA A 209 -6.55 -6.51 -27.02
CA ALA A 209 -6.36 -7.49 -25.97
C ALA A 209 -6.30 -8.91 -26.56
N PRO A 210 -5.47 -9.82 -26.02
CA PRO A 210 -5.46 -11.21 -26.46
C PRO A 210 -6.82 -11.90 -26.29
N ASP A 211 -7.13 -12.77 -27.24
CA ASP A 211 -8.36 -13.56 -27.26
C ASP A 211 -8.28 -14.84 -26.39
N ASP A 212 -7.07 -15.25 -25.97
CA ASP A 212 -6.83 -16.50 -25.22
C ASP A 212 -6.02 -16.30 -23.93
N ASP A 213 -6.27 -17.19 -22.95
CA ASP A 213 -5.66 -17.13 -21.61
C ASP A 213 -4.14 -17.34 -21.62
N LEU A 214 -3.62 -18.14 -22.56
CA LEU A 214 -2.19 -18.44 -22.63
C LEU A 214 -1.40 -17.23 -23.13
N ALA A 215 -1.96 -16.48 -24.07
CA ALA A 215 -1.41 -15.21 -24.53
C ALA A 215 -1.45 -14.14 -23.45
N TRP A 216 -2.46 -14.15 -22.57
CA TRP A 216 -2.44 -13.29 -21.39
C TRP A 216 -1.30 -13.68 -20.43
N GLU A 217 -1.17 -14.98 -20.14
CA GLU A 217 -0.16 -15.49 -19.22
C GLU A 217 1.27 -15.23 -19.72
N SER A 218 1.51 -15.35 -21.03
CA SER A 218 2.82 -15.05 -21.62
C SER A 218 3.25 -13.59 -21.47
N MET A 219 2.29 -12.68 -21.28
CA MET A 219 2.53 -11.24 -21.08
C MET A 219 2.39 -10.81 -19.61
N ARG A 220 2.13 -11.74 -18.68
CA ARG A 220 1.88 -11.42 -17.26
C ARG A 220 2.98 -10.54 -16.66
N GLU A 221 4.24 -10.91 -16.88
CA GLU A 221 5.38 -10.17 -16.34
C GLU A 221 5.49 -8.74 -16.91
N PHE A 222 5.01 -8.51 -18.14
CA PHE A 222 4.94 -7.19 -18.75
C PHE A 222 3.82 -6.33 -18.15
N LEU A 223 2.66 -6.94 -17.90
CA LEU A 223 1.47 -6.24 -17.37
C LEU A 223 1.74 -5.64 -15.99
N ARG A 224 2.55 -6.34 -15.18
CA ARG A 224 3.05 -5.97 -13.84
C ARG A 224 1.96 -5.53 -12.83
N PRO A 225 2.20 -5.66 -11.52
CA PRO A 225 1.27 -5.13 -10.53
C PRO A 225 1.20 -3.60 -10.60
N VAL A 226 -0.01 -3.07 -10.38
CA VAL A 226 -0.23 -1.63 -10.19
C VAL A 226 -0.23 -1.32 -8.70
N MET A 227 0.52 -0.29 -8.30
CA MET A 227 0.53 0.28 -6.96
C MET A 227 0.22 1.78 -7.07
#